data_AF-A0A2V6RVF4-F1
#
_entry.id   AF-A0A2V6RVF4-F1
#
_cell.length_a   1.000
_cell.length_b   1.000
_cell.length_c   1.000
_cell.angle_alpha   90.00
_cell.angle_beta   90.00
_cell.angle_gamma   90.00
#
_symmetry.space_group_name_H-M   'P 1'
#
loop_
_entity.id
_entity.type
_entity.pdbx_description
1 polymer ?
#
loop_
_entity_poly.entity_id
_entity_poly.type
_entity_poly.pdbx_seq_one_letter_code
_entity_poly.pdbx_strand_id
1 'polypeptide(L)'
;LADLVELTGDLTRAATATATTMGPAIVLTDRTAYVANQVLELVGGMLQAHLNVEAVRHWANPTHCDFNFLDYQIENLIPASYDIEDPAFSTNISEAMAREWVARTTRHSFIEPALHNDSSIGDPPTAIRGTGLYEHVRNAAKNLGFAVHTGGRHAGGHMHPETIDAMDYLYAHDEGILGLCTFCYYHMIEYGVRHPDVMVGGPIGNRPLTYITDVRRTIATPGIWFPFHPVVTTDTEWRPLRGWDRTHEFDAAYELVETIFGGHSARIGGVDDHLENGVYSFQYHPELAVDPSLNDGKGTLDYLRYAINLAERSNFWIATQRELYQRMADYEALVFQVRHGGREVTVANPTARRIAGMVVEQRQPFGSVWTGAEELVHVVKEAFVTVPPLSPNSQVTLRFEAETVEAPLVRQPSNKGLTVLDARHDPRTGETRIVVSVCRAQPLSVEGVDPEGVYRVQIDDDPAHHVVPRVTRSISVLLGKDATRAAASGRRASSPGEMRFLDLLIAGEEDRFVERTVRITQLPPAEAEGARAASRAATPARTGRVT
;
A
#
# COMPACT_ATOMS: atom_id res chain seq x y z
N LEU A 1 -9.02 -32.02 -9.05
CA LEU A 1 -8.06 -31.20 -8.28
C LEU A 1 -7.30 -30.39 -9.33
N ALA A 2 -7.12 -29.08 -9.14
CA ALA A 2 -6.28 -28.31 -10.06
C ALA A 2 -4.83 -28.72 -9.82
N ASP A 3 -4.04 -28.89 -10.89
CA ASP A 3 -2.61 -29.18 -10.76
C ASP A 3 -1.84 -27.86 -10.67
N LEU A 4 -0.81 -27.83 -9.81
CA LEU A 4 0.20 -26.78 -9.80
C LEU A 4 0.98 -26.88 -11.11
N VAL A 5 1.10 -25.76 -11.81
CA VAL A 5 1.82 -25.68 -13.08
C VAL A 5 3.02 -24.74 -12.90
N GLU A 6 4.22 -25.25 -13.13
CA GLU A 6 5.44 -24.46 -13.24
C GLU A 6 5.52 -23.86 -14.64
N LEU A 7 5.74 -22.54 -14.74
CA LEU A 7 5.98 -21.85 -16.00
C LEU A 7 7.47 -21.52 -16.12
N THR A 8 8.12 -22.04 -17.15
CA THR A 8 9.56 -21.87 -17.42
C THR A 8 9.83 -21.37 -18.84
N GLY A 9 11.10 -21.08 -19.17
CA GLY A 9 11.51 -20.64 -20.51
C GLY A 9 11.35 -19.14 -20.75
N ASP A 10 11.07 -18.75 -21.99
CA ASP A 10 10.85 -17.35 -22.37
C ASP A 10 9.40 -16.95 -22.05
N LEU A 11 9.24 -16.23 -20.94
CA LEU A 11 7.93 -15.85 -20.40
C LEU A 11 7.35 -14.58 -21.04
N THR A 12 7.98 -14.02 -22.08
CA THR A 12 7.49 -12.78 -22.72
C THR A 12 6.14 -12.94 -23.42
N ARG A 13 5.71 -14.17 -23.75
CA ARG A 13 4.37 -14.48 -24.29
C ARG A 13 3.94 -15.92 -23.95
N ALA A 14 2.63 -16.17 -23.85
CA ALA A 14 2.09 -17.50 -23.50
C ALA A 14 2.55 -18.63 -24.44
N ALA A 15 2.79 -18.32 -25.72
CA ALA A 15 3.25 -19.30 -26.71
C ALA A 15 4.74 -19.69 -26.56
N THR A 16 5.51 -19.01 -25.71
CA THR A 16 6.93 -19.29 -25.44
C THR A 16 7.17 -19.76 -24.01
N ALA A 17 6.17 -19.60 -23.13
CA ALA A 17 6.17 -20.20 -21.82
C ALA A 17 6.06 -21.72 -21.93
N THR A 18 6.97 -22.41 -21.26
CA THR A 18 6.92 -23.86 -21.10
C THR A 18 6.15 -24.16 -19.81
N ALA A 19 4.97 -24.76 -19.95
CA ALA A 19 4.14 -25.16 -18.82
C ALA A 19 4.42 -26.63 -18.45
N THR A 20 4.89 -26.85 -17.23
CA THR A 20 5.15 -28.18 -16.68
C THR A 20 4.23 -28.42 -15.49
N THR A 21 3.42 -29.47 -15.56
CA THR A 21 2.56 -29.87 -14.44
C THR A 21 3.43 -30.44 -13.31
N MET A 22 3.39 -29.80 -12.13
CA MET A 22 4.20 -30.15 -10.95
C MET A 22 3.49 -31.13 -10.00
N GLY A 23 2.20 -31.38 -10.22
CA GLY A 23 1.37 -32.25 -9.38
C GLY A 23 0.15 -31.51 -8.86
N PRO A 24 -0.64 -32.09 -7.94
CA PRO A 24 -1.87 -31.48 -7.47
C PRO A 24 -1.59 -30.22 -6.64
N ALA A 25 -2.23 -29.09 -6.98
CA ALA A 25 -2.23 -27.86 -6.17
C ALA A 25 -2.93 -28.04 -4.81
N ILE A 26 -3.55 -29.21 -4.61
CA ILE A 26 -4.26 -29.60 -3.40
C ILE A 26 -3.75 -30.98 -2.97
N VAL A 27 -2.99 -31.04 -1.87
CA VAL A 27 -2.50 -32.30 -1.29
C VAL A 27 -3.44 -32.73 -0.16
N LEU A 28 -4.05 -33.91 -0.31
CA LEU A 28 -4.95 -34.48 0.68
C LEU A 28 -4.23 -35.54 1.52
N THR A 29 -4.43 -35.51 2.83
CA THR A 29 -4.14 -36.60 3.76
C THR A 29 -5.40 -37.00 4.50
N ASP A 30 -5.36 -38.12 5.23
CA ASP A 30 -6.48 -38.65 6.03
C ASP A 30 -7.00 -37.67 7.11
N ARG A 31 -6.29 -36.57 7.39
CA ARG A 31 -6.65 -35.57 8.41
C ARG A 31 -6.50 -34.11 7.99
N THR A 32 -5.90 -33.81 6.84
CA THR A 32 -5.49 -32.44 6.48
C THR A 32 -5.46 -32.27 4.96
N ALA A 33 -6.01 -31.18 4.45
CA ALA A 33 -5.90 -30.78 3.05
C ALA A 33 -5.08 -29.49 2.92
N TYR A 34 -4.00 -29.55 2.15
CA TYR A 34 -3.19 -28.38 1.83
C TYR A 34 -3.63 -27.86 0.48
N VAL A 35 -4.01 -26.59 0.40
CA VAL A 35 -4.29 -25.89 -0.85
C VAL A 35 -3.19 -24.87 -1.06
N ALA A 36 -2.39 -25.01 -2.12
CA ALA A 36 -1.56 -23.93 -2.62
C ALA A 36 -2.47 -22.92 -3.31
N ASN A 37 -3.15 -22.07 -2.53
CA ASN A 37 -4.14 -21.16 -3.09
C ASN A 37 -3.45 -19.88 -3.58
N GLN A 38 -3.26 -19.78 -4.90
CA GLN A 38 -3.11 -18.49 -5.57
C GLN A 38 -4.51 -17.88 -5.65
N VAL A 39 -4.88 -17.01 -4.70
CA VAL A 39 -6.13 -16.25 -4.79
C VAL A 39 -5.83 -14.90 -5.39
N LEU A 40 -6.40 -14.68 -6.58
CA LEU A 40 -6.41 -13.44 -7.34
C LEU A 40 -7.35 -12.43 -6.67
N GLU A 41 -6.83 -11.26 -6.26
CA GLU A 41 -7.34 -9.89 -6.52
C GLU A 41 -6.88 -8.82 -5.47
N LEU A 42 -6.38 -7.68 -6.00
CA LEU A 42 -6.58 -6.26 -5.60
C LEU A 42 -5.78 -5.56 -4.44
N VAL A 43 -4.93 -4.60 -4.87
CA VAL A 43 -4.57 -3.26 -4.29
C VAL A 43 -3.14 -3.04 -3.75
N GLY A 44 -2.28 -2.38 -4.57
CA GLY A 44 -1.28 -1.39 -4.09
C GLY A 44 0.19 -1.83 -4.03
N GLY A 45 1.13 -0.90 -4.23
CA GLY A 45 2.57 -1.14 -4.05
C GLY A 45 3.00 -0.99 -2.58
N MET A 46 3.93 -1.81 -2.14
CA MET A 46 4.50 -1.86 -0.81
C MET A 46 6.02 -1.75 -0.90
N LEU A 47 6.62 -1.04 0.05
CA LEU A 47 8.05 -0.98 0.23
C LEU A 47 8.37 -1.54 1.62
N GLN A 48 9.29 -2.50 1.69
CA GLN A 48 9.69 -3.12 2.94
C GLN A 48 11.21 -3.12 3.09
N ALA A 49 11.72 -2.49 4.13
CA ALA A 49 13.09 -2.64 4.61
C ALA A 49 13.20 -3.89 5.50
N HIS A 50 14.18 -4.74 5.19
CA HIS A 50 14.58 -5.85 6.07
C HIS A 50 15.84 -5.45 6.80
N LEU A 51 15.81 -5.39 8.13
CA LEU A 51 17.03 -5.24 8.92
C LEU A 51 17.51 -6.61 9.38
N ASN A 52 17.87 -7.46 8.43
CA ASN A 52 18.67 -8.63 8.74
C ASN A 52 19.44 -9.21 7.54
N VAL A 53 20.58 -9.82 7.90
CA VAL A 53 21.67 -10.24 7.03
C VAL A 53 21.36 -11.60 6.39
N GLU A 54 21.05 -11.67 5.08
CA GLU A 54 21.03 -12.96 4.35
C GLU A 54 21.64 -12.96 2.92
N ALA A 55 22.80 -13.64 2.82
CA ALA A 55 23.20 -14.72 1.90
C ALA A 55 23.09 -14.61 0.37
N VAL A 56 22.73 -13.49 -0.26
CA VAL A 56 22.70 -13.42 -1.74
C VAL A 56 23.93 -12.75 -2.35
N ARG A 57 24.69 -11.93 -1.63
CA ARG A 57 26.00 -11.41 -2.06
C ARG A 57 26.79 -11.00 -0.81
N HIS A 58 27.90 -11.68 -0.55
CA HIS A 58 28.85 -11.40 0.53
C HIS A 58 28.30 -11.41 1.98
N TRP A 59 28.27 -12.61 2.56
CA TRP A 59 28.33 -12.79 4.02
C TRP A 59 29.62 -12.22 4.60
N ALA A 60 29.57 -10.98 5.08
CA ALA A 60 30.46 -10.48 6.14
C ALA A 60 30.06 -9.05 6.52
N ASN A 61 28.99 -8.86 7.28
CA ASN A 61 29.03 -7.90 8.39
C ASN A 61 27.83 -8.07 9.32
N PRO A 62 28.00 -8.72 10.47
CA PRO A 62 27.15 -8.43 11.61
C PRO A 62 27.37 -6.95 11.95
N THR A 63 26.33 -6.25 12.39
CA THR A 63 26.39 -4.88 12.95
C THR A 63 26.50 -3.71 11.96
N HIS A 64 25.38 -3.20 11.43
CA HIS A 64 25.36 -1.83 10.88
C HIS A 64 24.08 -1.04 11.21
N CYS A 65 24.29 0.23 11.53
CA CYS A 65 23.29 1.27 11.70
C CYS A 65 23.32 2.20 10.47
N ASP A 66 23.14 1.64 9.27
CA ASP A 66 23.01 2.43 8.04
C ASP A 66 21.56 2.92 7.92
N PHE A 67 21.39 4.23 8.05
CA PHE A 67 20.08 4.88 7.97
C PHE A 67 19.82 5.59 6.65
N ASN A 68 20.68 5.45 5.62
CA ASN A 68 20.54 6.23 4.39
C ASN A 68 19.19 6.05 3.70
N PHE A 69 18.63 4.83 3.69
CA PHE A 69 17.28 4.61 3.20
C PHE A 69 16.21 5.26 4.08
N LEU A 70 16.34 5.09 5.40
CA LEU A 70 15.37 5.62 6.37
C LEU A 70 15.34 7.14 6.31
N ASP A 71 16.51 7.79 6.31
CA ASP A 71 16.66 9.23 6.21
C ASP A 71 16.07 9.74 4.89
N TYR A 72 16.35 9.08 3.75
CA TYR A 72 15.72 9.43 2.47
C TYR A 72 14.19 9.32 2.52
N GLN A 73 13.65 8.27 3.13
CA GLN A 73 12.21 8.07 3.24
C GLN A 73 11.55 9.08 4.17
N ILE A 74 12.18 9.42 5.30
CA ILE A 74 11.72 10.46 6.22
C ILE A 74 11.73 11.83 5.55
N GLU A 75 12.81 12.18 4.84
CA GLU A 75 12.92 13.45 4.13
C GLU A 75 11.83 13.60 3.07
N ASN A 76 11.48 12.51 2.40
CA ASN A 76 10.55 12.51 1.27
C ASN A 76 9.14 12.01 1.60
N LEU A 77 8.82 11.77 2.88
CA LEU A 77 7.52 11.26 3.36
C LEU A 77 7.08 9.97 2.64
N ILE A 78 8.00 9.03 2.49
CA ILE A 78 7.75 7.75 1.81
C ILE A 78 7.42 6.70 2.88
N PRO A 79 6.22 6.11 2.86
CA PRO A 79 5.89 5.05 3.79
C PRO A 79 6.77 3.81 3.60
N ALA A 80 7.21 3.20 4.70
CA ALA A 80 8.01 1.98 4.68
C ALA A 80 7.96 1.22 6.01
N SER A 81 8.03 -0.12 5.94
CA SER A 81 8.16 -0.98 7.12
C SER A 81 9.59 -1.42 7.30
N TYR A 82 10.08 -1.43 8.55
CA TYR A 82 11.42 -1.85 8.94
C TYR A 82 11.30 -3.01 9.93
N ASP A 83 11.62 -4.22 9.46
CA ASP A 83 11.62 -5.41 10.31
C ASP A 83 12.84 -5.37 11.24
N ILE A 84 12.63 -5.23 12.54
CA ILE A 84 13.66 -5.15 13.59
C ILE A 84 13.72 -6.48 14.34
N GLU A 85 14.90 -7.06 14.44
CA GLU A 85 15.13 -8.28 15.22
C GLU A 85 15.11 -8.04 16.73
N ASP A 86 14.60 -9.02 17.48
CA ASP A 86 14.75 -9.06 18.94
C ASP A 86 16.14 -9.64 19.31
N PRO A 87 17.04 -8.86 19.95
CA PRO A 87 18.34 -9.35 20.40
C PRO A 87 18.26 -10.47 21.46
N ALA A 88 17.11 -10.66 22.10
CA ALA A 88 16.87 -11.81 22.99
C ALA A 88 16.59 -13.11 22.22
N PHE A 89 16.24 -13.01 20.94
CA PHE A 89 15.89 -14.12 20.07
C PHE A 89 16.93 -14.38 18.98
N SER A 90 17.64 -13.33 18.54
CA SER A 90 18.64 -13.36 17.47
C SER A 90 20.05 -12.93 17.92
N THR A 91 21.06 -13.50 17.28
CA THR A 91 22.47 -13.08 17.42
C THR A 91 22.94 -12.08 16.36
N ASN A 92 22.10 -11.73 15.38
CA ASN A 92 22.51 -10.86 14.27
C ASN A 92 22.46 -9.36 14.62
N ILE A 93 21.70 -9.00 15.67
CA ILE A 93 21.58 -7.63 16.17
C ILE A 93 22.03 -7.53 17.63
N SER A 94 22.64 -6.40 18.00
CA SER A 94 22.91 -6.07 19.40
C SER A 94 21.76 -5.28 20.03
N GLU A 95 21.62 -5.32 21.36
CA GLU A 95 20.59 -4.54 22.06
C GLU A 95 20.68 -3.03 21.77
N ALA A 96 21.90 -2.49 21.70
CA ALA A 96 22.11 -1.08 21.38
C ALA A 96 21.60 -0.72 19.97
N MET A 97 21.82 -1.59 19.00
CA MET A 97 21.33 -1.38 17.62
C MET A 97 19.82 -1.47 17.53
N ALA A 98 19.22 -2.50 18.15
CA ALA A 98 17.76 -2.65 18.17
C ALA A 98 17.10 -1.41 18.79
N ARG A 99 17.65 -0.90 19.90
CA ARG A 99 17.18 0.34 20.54
C ARG A 99 17.28 1.56 19.62
N GLU A 100 18.38 1.71 18.86
CA GLU A 100 18.53 2.85 17.93
C GLU A 100 17.54 2.75 16.76
N TRP A 101 17.38 1.56 16.17
CA TRP A 101 16.40 1.33 15.10
C TRP A 101 14.97 1.62 15.58
N VAL A 102 14.58 1.11 16.74
CA VAL A 102 13.28 1.42 17.35
C VAL A 102 13.16 2.92 17.59
N ALA A 103 14.17 3.56 18.17
CA ALA A 103 14.13 4.98 18.51
C ALA A 103 13.98 5.89 17.28
N ARG A 104 14.39 5.47 16.08
CA ARG A 104 14.21 6.24 14.85
C ARG A 104 12.91 5.91 14.13
N THR A 105 12.63 4.62 13.95
CA THR A 105 11.46 4.13 13.20
C THR A 105 10.14 4.49 13.90
N THR A 106 10.11 4.52 15.23
CA THR A 106 8.90 4.89 16.00
C THR A 106 8.56 6.38 16.00
N ARG A 107 9.44 7.26 15.50
CA ARG A 107 9.21 8.72 15.52
C ARG A 107 8.15 9.15 14.53
N HIS A 108 8.10 8.50 13.37
CA HIS A 108 7.30 8.92 12.23
C HIS A 108 6.13 7.97 12.00
N SER A 109 4.91 8.48 11.90
CA SER A 109 3.71 7.63 11.79
C SER A 109 3.60 6.85 10.48
N PHE A 110 4.40 7.21 9.48
CA PHE A 110 4.46 6.55 8.16
C PHE A 110 5.67 5.61 8.04
N ILE A 111 6.50 5.51 9.07
CA ILE A 111 7.52 4.49 9.18
C ILE A 111 7.01 3.46 10.18
N GLU A 112 6.89 2.21 9.75
CA GLU A 112 6.44 1.12 10.61
C GLU A 112 7.65 0.35 11.15
N PRO A 113 7.87 0.30 12.48
CA PRO A 113 8.66 -0.76 13.07
C PRO A 113 7.86 -2.07 13.04
N ALA A 114 8.41 -3.08 12.39
CA ALA A 114 7.87 -4.43 12.32
C ALA A 114 8.82 -5.42 13.02
N LEU A 115 8.36 -6.64 13.31
CA LEU A 115 9.20 -7.65 13.94
C LEU A 115 9.91 -8.49 12.88
N HIS A 116 11.24 -8.51 12.90
CA HIS A 116 12.01 -9.49 12.16
C HIS A 116 12.03 -10.79 12.94
N ASN A 117 11.51 -11.88 12.37
CA ASN A 117 11.25 -13.10 13.12
C ASN A 117 12.10 -14.31 12.68
N ASP A 118 13.02 -14.13 11.71
CA ASP A 118 13.79 -15.23 11.09
C ASP A 118 14.92 -15.85 11.90
N SER A 119 15.47 -15.11 12.84
CA SER A 119 16.74 -15.47 13.45
C SER A 119 16.48 -16.11 14.79
N SER A 120 16.20 -17.41 14.77
CA SER A 120 16.03 -18.20 15.97
C SER A 120 17.36 -18.79 16.44
N ILE A 121 17.60 -18.73 17.75
CA ILE A 121 18.60 -19.56 18.40
C ILE A 121 18.10 -21.02 18.43
N GLY A 122 18.63 -21.88 17.55
CA GLY A 122 18.44 -23.34 17.55
C GLY A 122 17.58 -23.90 16.39
N ASP A 123 17.75 -25.19 16.10
CA ASP A 123 17.06 -25.95 15.03
C ASP A 123 16.40 -27.24 15.59
N PRO A 124 15.07 -27.46 15.44
CA PRO A 124 14.08 -26.52 14.89
C PRO A 124 13.72 -25.40 15.88
N PRO A 125 13.27 -24.21 15.40
CA PRO A 125 12.92 -23.10 16.27
C PRO A 125 11.78 -23.47 17.24
N THR A 126 11.88 -23.12 18.52
CA THR A 126 10.78 -23.35 19.48
C THR A 126 9.52 -22.54 19.17
N ALA A 127 9.67 -21.42 18.44
CA ALA A 127 8.59 -20.54 18.05
C ALA A 127 7.53 -21.20 17.13
N ILE A 128 7.90 -22.23 16.36
CA ILE A 128 6.96 -22.89 15.44
C ILE A 128 5.97 -23.84 16.15
N ARG A 129 6.09 -24.02 17.48
CA ARG A 129 5.32 -25.03 18.21
C ARG A 129 4.30 -24.38 19.13
N GLY A 130 3.02 -24.71 18.95
CA GLY A 130 1.94 -24.34 19.86
C GLY A 130 1.90 -22.83 20.13
N THR A 131 2.08 -22.43 21.39
CA THR A 131 2.06 -21.01 21.81
C THR A 131 3.35 -20.25 21.51
N GLY A 132 4.37 -20.90 20.93
CA GLY A 132 5.72 -20.38 20.80
C GLY A 132 5.81 -19.06 20.03
N LEU A 133 5.13 -18.95 18.87
CA LEU A 133 5.15 -17.74 18.05
C LEU A 133 4.45 -16.58 18.77
N TYR A 134 3.32 -16.85 19.44
CA TYR A 134 2.62 -15.88 20.27
C TYR A 134 3.50 -15.36 21.42
N GLU A 135 4.19 -16.27 22.12
CA GLU A 135 5.11 -15.88 23.19
C GLU A 135 6.30 -15.07 22.67
N HIS A 136 6.86 -15.44 21.52
CA HIS A 136 7.92 -14.70 20.85
C HIS A 136 7.48 -13.28 20.52
N VAL A 137 6.37 -13.11 19.79
CA VAL A 137 5.84 -11.80 19.40
C VAL A 137 5.55 -10.94 20.63
N ARG A 138 4.89 -11.51 21.64
CA ARG A 138 4.55 -10.81 22.89
C ARG A 138 5.80 -10.38 23.67
N ASN A 139 6.82 -11.23 23.73
CA ASN A 139 8.08 -10.92 24.39
C ASN A 139 8.87 -9.86 23.60
N ALA A 140 8.93 -9.97 22.28
CA ALA A 140 9.59 -9.00 21.41
C ALA A 140 8.95 -7.61 21.53
N ALA A 141 7.61 -7.52 21.48
CA ALA A 141 6.90 -6.26 21.70
C ALA A 141 7.28 -5.61 23.04
N LYS A 142 7.40 -6.42 24.09
CA LYS A 142 7.82 -5.95 25.43
C LYS A 142 9.30 -5.53 25.46
N ASN A 143 10.19 -6.31 24.85
CA ASN A 143 11.64 -6.11 24.87
C ASN A 143 12.05 -4.90 24.03
N LEU A 144 11.49 -4.79 22.83
CA LEU A 144 11.78 -3.73 21.86
C LEU A 144 11.00 -2.44 22.18
N GLY A 145 9.85 -2.54 22.86
CA GLY A 145 9.09 -1.38 23.32
C GLY A 145 8.18 -0.75 22.28
N PHE A 146 7.75 -1.51 21.26
CA PHE A 146 6.73 -1.09 20.30
C PHE A 146 5.65 -2.17 20.11
N ALA A 147 4.47 -1.75 19.67
CA ALA A 147 3.39 -2.68 19.34
C ALA A 147 3.68 -3.34 17.99
N VAL A 148 3.85 -4.66 17.99
CA VAL A 148 4.04 -5.44 16.78
C VAL A 148 2.68 -5.60 16.10
N HIS A 149 2.58 -5.16 14.85
CA HIS A 149 1.39 -5.36 14.01
C HIS A 149 1.69 -6.27 12.83
N THR A 150 2.93 -6.22 12.34
CA THR A 150 3.40 -7.02 11.22
C THR A 150 4.80 -7.54 11.50
N GLY A 151 5.24 -8.50 10.70
CA GLY A 151 6.60 -9.02 10.78
C GLY A 151 7.09 -9.62 9.47
N GLY A 152 8.40 -9.87 9.45
CA GLY A 152 9.15 -10.30 8.27
C GLY A 152 10.16 -11.42 8.49
N ARG A 153 10.19 -12.35 7.51
CA ARG A 153 11.01 -13.57 7.31
C ARG A 153 11.00 -14.60 8.44
N HIS A 154 10.86 -15.89 8.07
CA HIS A 154 11.12 -17.05 8.93
C HIS A 154 11.79 -18.19 8.12
N ALA A 155 13.05 -18.02 7.73
CA ALA A 155 13.80 -18.97 6.91
C ALA A 155 13.88 -20.41 7.48
N GLY A 156 13.61 -20.61 8.77
CA GLY A 156 13.45 -21.95 9.38
C GLY A 156 12.01 -22.45 9.51
N GLY A 157 11.01 -21.55 9.65
CA GLY A 157 9.64 -21.91 10.04
C GLY A 157 8.81 -22.51 8.92
N HIS A 158 8.95 -22.01 7.70
CA HIS A 158 8.20 -22.52 6.53
C HIS A 158 8.60 -23.93 6.08
N MET A 159 9.61 -24.54 6.71
CA MET A 159 9.92 -25.97 6.53
C MET A 159 9.05 -26.86 7.42
N HIS A 160 8.29 -26.28 8.35
CA HIS A 160 7.55 -27.00 9.37
C HIS A 160 6.05 -26.69 9.30
N PRO A 161 5.20 -27.70 9.13
CA PRO A 161 3.74 -27.58 9.18
C PRO A 161 3.21 -26.93 10.46
N GLU A 162 3.86 -27.19 11.59
CA GLU A 162 3.48 -26.67 12.91
C GLU A 162 3.45 -25.14 12.94
N THR A 163 4.15 -24.49 12.01
CA THR A 163 4.10 -23.04 11.82
C THR A 163 2.69 -22.53 11.54
N ILE A 164 1.86 -23.29 10.80
CA ILE A 164 0.44 -22.93 10.59
C ILE A 164 -0.33 -22.89 11.90
N ASP A 165 -0.14 -23.91 12.76
CA ASP A 165 -0.80 -23.97 14.07
C ASP A 165 -0.34 -22.83 14.98
N ALA A 166 0.96 -22.50 14.95
CA ALA A 166 1.52 -21.40 15.73
C ALA A 166 1.02 -20.04 15.25
N MET A 167 0.89 -19.85 13.93
CA MET A 167 0.28 -18.65 13.33
C MET A 167 -1.21 -18.55 13.68
N ASP A 168 -1.95 -19.64 13.57
CA ASP A 168 -3.38 -19.64 13.89
C ASP A 168 -3.61 -19.32 15.37
N TYR A 169 -2.80 -19.90 16.26
CA TYR A 169 -2.80 -19.55 17.68
C TYR A 169 -2.47 -18.07 17.90
N LEU A 170 -1.41 -17.55 17.27
CA LEU A 170 -1.05 -16.12 17.34
C LEU A 170 -2.24 -15.24 16.95
N TYR A 171 -2.85 -15.49 15.80
CA TYR A 171 -3.93 -14.65 15.30
C TYR A 171 -5.22 -14.75 16.12
N ALA A 172 -5.47 -15.89 16.77
CA ALA A 172 -6.61 -16.07 17.66
C ALA A 172 -6.43 -15.38 19.02
N HIS A 173 -5.19 -15.11 19.45
CA HIS A 173 -4.88 -14.56 20.77
C HIS A 173 -4.31 -13.14 20.76
N ASP A 174 -3.96 -12.61 19.59
CA ASP A 174 -3.53 -11.24 19.39
C ASP A 174 -4.22 -10.63 18.15
N GLU A 175 -5.28 -9.84 18.38
CA GLU A 175 -5.99 -9.12 17.32
C GLU A 175 -5.14 -7.99 16.71
N GLY A 176 -4.08 -7.56 17.40
CA GLY A 176 -3.18 -6.50 16.95
C GLY A 176 -2.31 -6.91 15.77
N ILE A 177 -2.05 -8.21 15.60
CA ILE A 177 -1.26 -8.72 14.48
C ILE A 177 -2.12 -8.80 13.21
N LEU A 178 -1.70 -8.13 12.16
CA LEU A 178 -2.41 -8.07 10.88
C LEU A 178 -1.91 -9.13 9.90
N GLY A 179 -0.62 -9.47 9.95
CA GLY A 179 -0.05 -10.46 9.06
C GLY A 179 1.47 -10.56 9.16
N LEU A 180 2.02 -11.59 8.53
CA LEU A 180 3.44 -11.92 8.54
C LEU A 180 3.98 -12.03 7.10
N CYS A 181 5.22 -12.46 6.95
CA CYS A 181 5.85 -12.84 5.68
C CYS A 181 6.61 -14.16 5.93
N THR A 182 5.84 -15.23 6.11
CA THR A 182 6.31 -16.52 6.63
C THR A 182 6.84 -17.42 5.53
N PHE A 183 6.19 -17.45 4.36
CA PHE A 183 6.42 -18.47 3.33
C PHE A 183 7.55 -18.08 2.36
N CYS A 184 8.57 -18.94 2.21
CA CYS A 184 9.72 -18.71 1.34
C CYS A 184 9.74 -19.59 0.07
N TYR A 185 10.25 -19.03 -1.03
CA TYR A 185 10.37 -19.64 -2.36
C TYR A 185 11.55 -20.61 -2.47
N TYR A 186 11.47 -21.75 -1.76
CA TYR A 186 12.31 -22.92 -2.08
C TYR A 186 11.63 -24.25 -1.72
N HIS A 187 10.37 -24.22 -1.28
CA HIS A 187 9.91 -25.26 -0.37
C HIS A 187 8.40 -25.47 -0.48
N MET A 188 7.98 -26.47 -1.27
CA MET A 188 6.67 -27.09 -1.10
C MET A 188 6.77 -28.10 0.04
N ILE A 189 5.92 -27.95 1.07
CA ILE A 189 5.81 -28.95 2.14
C ILE A 189 4.85 -30.04 1.68
N GLU A 190 5.36 -31.22 1.34
CA GLU A 190 4.53 -32.39 1.03
C GLU A 190 4.46 -33.36 2.22
N TYR A 191 3.25 -33.60 2.73
CA TYR A 191 3.01 -34.59 3.78
C TYR A 191 2.93 -36.01 3.24
N GLY A 192 3.58 -36.95 3.92
CA GLY A 192 3.35 -38.38 3.71
C GLY A 192 4.05 -38.95 2.48
N VAL A 193 5.01 -38.21 1.88
CA VAL A 193 5.85 -38.76 0.82
C VAL A 193 6.81 -39.77 1.43
N ARG A 194 6.66 -41.04 1.03
CA ARG A 194 7.60 -42.10 1.41
C ARG A 194 8.89 -41.97 0.61
N HIS A 195 9.71 -40.97 0.88
CA HIS A 195 11.09 -40.92 0.39
C HIS A 195 12.05 -41.24 1.54
N PRO A 196 12.69 -42.44 1.54
CA PRO A 196 13.51 -42.89 2.66
C PRO A 196 14.79 -42.08 2.89
N ASP A 197 15.21 -41.26 1.91
CA ASP A 197 16.46 -40.49 1.96
C ASP A 197 16.29 -39.00 2.34
N VAL A 198 15.06 -38.51 2.60
CA VAL A 198 14.80 -37.09 2.91
C VAL A 198 14.31 -36.98 4.34
N MET A 199 15.12 -36.41 5.22
CA MET A 199 14.81 -36.25 6.64
C MET A 199 15.12 -34.81 7.07
N VAL A 200 14.08 -34.01 7.26
CA VAL A 200 14.01 -33.10 8.40
C VAL A 200 12.75 -33.53 9.16
N GLY A 201 12.84 -33.71 10.48
CA GLY A 201 11.71 -34.09 11.33
C GLY A 201 11.96 -35.32 12.22
N GLY A 202 12.03 -35.08 13.53
CA GLY A 202 12.00 -36.13 14.56
C GLY A 202 10.60 -36.73 14.75
N PRO A 203 10.45 -37.74 15.64
CA PRO A 203 9.18 -38.40 15.88
C PRO A 203 8.18 -37.51 16.63
N ILE A 204 6.95 -37.39 16.10
CA ILE A 204 5.77 -36.86 16.81
C ILE A 204 4.78 -38.02 17.00
N GLY A 205 4.40 -38.27 18.26
CA GLY A 205 3.42 -39.33 18.58
C GLY A 205 3.85 -40.75 18.19
N ASN A 206 5.14 -41.08 18.29
CA ASN A 206 5.73 -42.38 17.88
C ASN A 206 5.58 -42.73 16.39
N ARG A 207 5.27 -41.76 15.52
CA ARG A 207 5.23 -41.97 14.06
C ARG A 207 6.34 -41.16 13.39
N PRO A 208 7.17 -41.79 12.54
CA PRO A 208 8.13 -41.06 11.71
C PRO A 208 7.34 -40.27 10.66
N LEU A 209 7.48 -38.95 10.70
CA LEU A 209 6.83 -38.04 9.78
C LEU A 209 7.92 -37.51 8.84
N THR A 210 7.81 -37.85 7.57
CA THR A 210 8.71 -37.40 6.51
C THR A 210 7.97 -36.34 5.72
N TYR A 211 8.43 -35.09 5.79
CA TYR A 211 8.07 -34.07 4.82
C TYR A 211 9.22 -33.92 3.82
N ILE A 212 8.87 -33.77 2.55
CA ILE A 212 9.82 -33.32 1.54
C ILE A 212 9.65 -31.82 1.42
N THR A 213 10.79 -31.15 1.43
CA THR A 213 10.90 -29.79 0.94
C THR A 213 11.62 -29.85 -0.40
N ASP A 214 10.88 -29.74 -1.51
CA ASP A 214 11.49 -29.76 -2.84
C ASP A 214 12.23 -28.44 -3.10
N VAL A 215 13.56 -28.46 -2.91
CA VAL A 215 14.51 -27.36 -3.14
C VAL A 215 14.75 -27.03 -4.62
N ARG A 216 14.05 -27.69 -5.56
CA ARG A 216 14.11 -27.30 -6.97
C ARG A 216 13.63 -25.85 -7.09
N ARG A 217 14.42 -25.05 -7.80
CA ARG A 217 14.14 -23.63 -8.09
C ARG A 217 12.86 -23.51 -8.90
N THR A 218 11.70 -23.62 -8.26
CA THR A 218 10.42 -23.34 -8.89
C THR A 218 10.38 -21.84 -9.08
N ILE A 219 10.28 -21.44 -10.35
CA ILE A 219 10.42 -20.08 -10.82
C ILE A 219 9.33 -19.23 -10.16
N ALA A 220 9.71 -18.48 -9.12
CA ALA A 220 9.00 -17.26 -8.79
C ALA A 220 9.13 -16.36 -10.02
N THR A 221 8.01 -16.11 -10.69
CA THR A 221 7.89 -15.07 -11.70
C THR A 221 8.54 -13.78 -11.16
N PRO A 222 9.29 -13.01 -11.96
CA PRO A 222 9.96 -11.82 -11.46
C PRO A 222 8.98 -10.84 -10.81
N GLY A 223 9.10 -10.67 -9.48
CA GLY A 223 8.75 -9.44 -8.75
C GLY A 223 7.27 -9.08 -8.57
N ILE A 224 6.32 -10.02 -8.67
CA ILE A 224 4.89 -9.73 -8.48
C ILE A 224 4.33 -10.58 -7.34
N TRP A 225 3.65 -9.95 -6.38
CA TRP A 225 3.17 -10.57 -5.15
C TRP A 225 1.66 -10.50 -5.03
N PHE A 226 1.08 -11.47 -4.32
CA PHE A 226 -0.30 -11.42 -3.86
C PHE A 226 -0.30 -11.72 -2.37
N PRO A 227 -0.75 -10.79 -1.53
CA PRO A 227 -1.08 -11.12 -0.16
C PRO A 227 -2.18 -12.19 -0.16
N PHE A 228 -2.08 -13.15 0.75
CA PHE A 228 -3.05 -14.23 0.87
C PHE A 228 -3.33 -14.55 2.32
N HIS A 229 -4.48 -15.17 2.57
CA HIS A 229 -4.72 -15.87 3.83
C HIS A 229 -4.18 -17.29 3.73
N PRO A 230 -3.25 -17.71 4.63
CA PRO A 230 -2.96 -19.12 4.79
C PRO A 230 -4.26 -19.85 5.18
N VAL A 231 -4.38 -21.14 4.88
CA VAL A 231 -5.61 -21.91 5.13
C VAL A 231 -5.30 -23.11 6.00
N VAL A 232 -6.07 -23.29 7.08
CA VAL A 232 -6.16 -24.55 7.82
C VAL A 232 -7.24 -25.40 7.16
N THR A 233 -6.92 -26.64 6.81
CA THR A 233 -7.93 -27.62 6.47
C THR A 233 -7.67 -28.91 7.23
N THR A 234 -8.67 -29.40 7.96
CA THR A 234 -8.66 -30.72 8.59
C THR A 234 -9.72 -31.63 7.97
N ASP A 235 -9.90 -32.83 8.51
CA ASP A 235 -11.05 -33.70 8.21
C ASP A 235 -12.39 -33.12 8.70
N THR A 236 -12.35 -32.10 9.56
CA THR A 236 -13.53 -31.49 10.19
C THR A 236 -13.74 -30.02 9.85
N GLU A 237 -12.71 -29.30 9.38
CA GLU A 237 -12.81 -27.87 9.09
C GLU A 237 -12.03 -27.47 7.83
N TRP A 238 -12.48 -26.39 7.19
CA TRP A 238 -11.73 -25.66 6.16
C TRP A 238 -11.92 -24.18 6.48
N ARG A 239 -10.83 -23.47 6.76
CA ARG A 239 -10.89 -22.09 7.23
C ARG A 239 -9.62 -21.30 6.89
N PRO A 240 -9.73 -20.09 6.32
CA PRO A 240 -8.60 -19.17 6.25
C PRO A 240 -8.17 -18.69 7.66
N LEU A 241 -6.87 -18.56 7.86
CA LEU A 241 -6.32 -17.86 9.02
C LEU A 241 -6.74 -16.39 8.97
N ARG A 242 -6.86 -15.75 10.12
CA ARG A 242 -7.29 -14.34 10.21
C ARG A 242 -6.24 -13.38 9.63
N GLY A 243 -4.95 -13.66 9.83
CA GLY A 243 -3.88 -12.78 9.39
C GLY A 243 -3.49 -13.00 7.92
N TRP A 244 -2.94 -11.95 7.32
CA TRP A 244 -2.36 -11.98 5.98
C TRP A 244 -0.96 -12.59 6.00
N ASP A 245 -0.57 -13.21 4.90
CA ASP A 245 0.79 -13.62 4.62
C ASP A 245 1.14 -13.29 3.17
N ARG A 246 2.42 -13.42 2.82
CA ARG A 246 2.91 -13.29 1.45
C ARG A 246 4.11 -14.18 1.22
N THR A 247 4.39 -14.45 -0.05
CA THR A 247 5.59 -15.19 -0.44
C THR A 247 6.84 -14.29 -0.34
N HIS A 248 8.01 -14.89 -0.15
CA HIS A 248 9.27 -14.20 0.17
C HIS A 248 9.89 -13.40 -0.97
N GLU A 249 10.33 -12.18 -0.66
CA GLU A 249 10.96 -11.23 -1.57
C GLU A 249 12.48 -11.42 -1.72
N PHE A 250 12.99 -11.26 -2.95
CA PHE A 250 14.39 -10.93 -3.20
C PHE A 250 14.48 -9.46 -3.64
N ASP A 251 15.63 -8.82 -3.38
CA ASP A 251 16.00 -7.57 -4.05
C ASP A 251 15.79 -7.76 -5.56
N ALA A 252 14.78 -7.10 -6.13
CA ALA A 252 14.51 -7.25 -7.55
C ALA A 252 15.74 -6.78 -8.36
N ALA A 253 16.08 -7.52 -9.42
CA ALA A 253 17.19 -7.13 -10.27
C ALA A 253 16.89 -5.76 -10.91
N TYR A 254 17.91 -4.90 -10.99
CA TYR A 254 17.79 -3.52 -11.48
C TYR A 254 17.06 -3.43 -12.81
N GLU A 255 17.35 -4.36 -13.72
CA GLU A 255 16.81 -4.43 -15.08
C GLU A 255 15.33 -4.82 -15.14
N LEU A 256 14.78 -5.34 -14.03
CA LEU A 256 13.40 -5.87 -13.98
C LEU A 256 12.40 -4.86 -13.40
N VAL A 257 12.83 -3.79 -12.72
CA VAL A 257 11.91 -2.81 -12.11
C VAL A 257 10.95 -2.19 -13.12
N GLU A 258 11.44 -1.81 -14.29
CA GLU A 258 10.57 -1.29 -15.35
C GLU A 258 9.63 -2.36 -15.90
N THR A 259 10.03 -3.63 -15.91
CA THR A 259 9.17 -4.73 -16.35
C THR A 259 8.05 -4.98 -15.32
N ILE A 260 8.38 -4.95 -14.03
CA ILE A 260 7.45 -5.14 -12.91
C ILE A 260 6.34 -4.08 -12.96
N PHE A 261 6.70 -2.79 -13.08
CA PHE A 261 5.72 -1.71 -13.20
C PHE A 261 5.13 -1.57 -14.62
N GLY A 262 5.87 -2.02 -15.64
CA GLY A 262 5.52 -1.90 -17.05
C GLY A 262 4.46 -2.87 -17.53
N GLY A 263 4.21 -3.98 -16.82
CA GLY A 263 3.07 -4.87 -17.07
C GLY A 263 1.75 -4.10 -17.11
N HIS A 264 1.54 -3.23 -16.11
CA HIS A 264 0.43 -2.28 -16.01
C HIS A 264 0.37 -1.23 -17.13
N SER A 265 1.47 -1.03 -17.86
CA SER A 265 1.63 0.01 -18.89
C SER A 265 1.84 -0.55 -20.29
N ALA A 266 1.65 -1.87 -20.49
CA ALA A 266 1.69 -2.46 -21.81
C ALA A 266 0.55 -1.86 -22.66
N ARG A 267 0.86 -0.78 -23.39
CA ARG A 267 0.02 -0.17 -24.45
C ARG A 267 -0.15 -1.11 -25.65
N ILE A 268 0.04 -2.42 -25.46
CA ILE A 268 -0.11 -3.44 -26.48
C ILE A 268 -1.57 -3.88 -26.41
N GLY A 269 -2.39 -3.34 -27.29
CA GLY A 269 -3.77 -3.80 -27.44
C GLY A 269 -3.82 -5.31 -27.71
N GLY A 270 -4.67 -6.03 -26.97
CA GLY A 270 -4.91 -7.46 -27.18
C GLY A 270 -4.13 -8.41 -26.25
N VAL A 271 -3.39 -7.90 -25.26
CA VAL A 271 -2.88 -8.72 -24.15
C VAL A 271 -3.82 -8.55 -22.96
N ASP A 272 -4.45 -9.64 -22.55
CA ASP A 272 -5.25 -9.73 -21.33
C ASP A 272 -4.27 -9.78 -20.15
N ASP A 273 -3.96 -8.65 -19.54
CA ASP A 273 -3.13 -8.61 -18.33
C ASP A 273 -4.04 -8.97 -17.16
N HIS A 274 -3.95 -10.21 -16.68
CA HIS A 274 -4.82 -10.76 -15.63
C HIS A 274 -4.65 -10.07 -14.26
N LEU A 275 -3.79 -9.06 -14.15
CA LEU A 275 -3.41 -8.38 -12.90
C LEU A 275 -3.59 -6.85 -12.98
N GLU A 276 -4.74 -6.40 -13.50
CA GLU A 276 -5.16 -4.99 -13.62
C GLU A 276 -4.99 -4.17 -12.31
N ASN A 277 -4.81 -4.82 -11.15
CA ASN A 277 -4.56 -4.16 -9.84
C ASN A 277 -3.62 -4.96 -8.91
N GLY A 278 -2.43 -5.35 -9.39
CA GLY A 278 -1.44 -6.11 -8.61
C GLY A 278 -0.88 -5.39 -7.37
N VAL A 279 -0.44 -6.18 -6.39
CA VAL A 279 0.36 -5.72 -5.26
C VAL A 279 1.84 -5.96 -5.56
N TYR A 280 2.67 -4.95 -5.40
CA TYR A 280 4.12 -5.09 -5.67
C TYR A 280 4.88 -4.80 -4.39
N SER A 281 5.72 -5.72 -3.95
CA SER A 281 6.60 -5.51 -2.80
C SER A 281 8.04 -5.46 -3.25
N PHE A 282 8.77 -4.47 -2.74
CA PHE A 282 10.20 -4.35 -2.91
C PHE A 282 10.88 -4.45 -1.55
N GLN A 283 11.62 -5.53 -1.38
CA GLN A 283 12.53 -5.72 -0.28
C GLN A 283 13.84 -5.00 -0.56
N TYR A 284 14.44 -4.45 0.49
CA TYR A 284 15.80 -3.93 0.47
C TYR A 284 16.44 -4.09 1.85
N HIS A 285 17.76 -4.19 1.83
CA HIS A 285 18.61 -4.39 3.00
C HIS A 285 19.36 -3.09 3.29
N PRO A 286 19.11 -2.40 4.42
CA PRO A 286 19.68 -1.09 4.66
C PRO A 286 21.20 -1.02 4.70
N GLU A 287 21.87 -2.09 5.09
CA GLU A 287 23.32 -2.24 5.03
C GLU A 287 23.89 -2.18 3.61
N LEU A 288 23.06 -2.46 2.60
CA LEU A 288 23.46 -2.45 1.19
C LEU A 288 23.27 -1.08 0.54
N ALA A 289 22.77 -0.08 1.27
CA ALA A 289 22.45 1.25 0.73
C ALA A 289 23.64 1.87 -0.01
N VAL A 290 24.82 1.81 0.61
CA VAL A 290 26.07 2.39 0.12
C VAL A 290 27.21 1.37 -0.01
N ASP A 291 26.89 0.07 -0.01
CA ASP A 291 27.90 -0.99 -0.08
C ASP A 291 28.66 -0.91 -1.43
N PRO A 292 29.98 -0.67 -1.41
CA PRO A 292 30.79 -0.52 -2.62
C PRO A 292 31.02 -1.84 -3.38
N SER A 293 30.67 -2.99 -2.82
CA SER A 293 30.70 -4.28 -3.52
C SER A 293 29.53 -4.47 -4.48
N LEU A 294 28.50 -3.61 -4.40
CA LEU A 294 27.31 -3.67 -5.23
C LEU A 294 27.24 -2.51 -6.23
N ASN A 295 26.58 -2.75 -7.36
CA ASN A 295 26.24 -1.72 -8.35
C ASN A 295 27.43 -0.84 -8.78
N ASP A 296 28.53 -1.47 -9.18
CA ASP A 296 29.77 -0.80 -9.58
C ASP A 296 30.30 0.23 -8.56
N GLY A 297 30.13 -0.04 -7.27
CA GLY A 297 30.61 0.83 -6.20
C GLY A 297 29.59 1.85 -5.67
N LYS A 298 28.34 1.79 -6.12
CA LYS A 298 27.31 2.79 -5.76
C LYS A 298 26.31 2.32 -4.68
N GLY A 299 26.32 1.04 -4.31
CA GLY A 299 25.29 0.47 -3.45
C GLY A 299 23.91 0.44 -4.08
N THR A 300 22.88 0.24 -3.26
CA THR A 300 21.48 -0.01 -3.70
C THR A 300 20.54 1.18 -3.52
N LEU A 301 20.97 2.29 -2.89
CA LEU A 301 20.09 3.43 -2.60
C LEU A 301 19.45 4.05 -3.84
N ASP A 302 20.25 4.31 -4.88
CA ASP A 302 19.76 4.94 -6.12
C ASP A 302 18.74 4.08 -6.86
N TYR A 303 18.78 2.77 -6.65
CA TYR A 303 17.81 1.85 -7.21
C TYR A 303 16.46 1.91 -6.52
N LEU A 304 16.44 1.92 -5.19
CA LEU A 304 15.17 2.10 -4.48
C LEU A 304 14.54 3.45 -4.84
N ARG A 305 15.36 4.50 -4.94
CA ARG A 305 14.91 5.81 -5.42
C ARG A 305 14.29 5.71 -6.81
N TYR A 306 14.90 4.96 -7.72
CA TYR A 306 14.35 4.74 -9.05
C TYR A 306 12.99 4.03 -9.01
N ALA A 307 12.88 2.93 -8.26
CA ALA A 307 11.64 2.17 -8.10
C ALA A 307 10.52 3.03 -7.51
N ILE A 308 10.80 3.80 -6.44
CA ILE A 308 9.86 4.74 -5.81
C ILE A 308 9.37 5.78 -6.82
N ASN A 309 10.29 6.43 -7.54
CA ASN A 309 9.94 7.43 -8.54
C ASN A 309 9.08 6.84 -9.67
N LEU A 310 9.35 5.60 -10.08
CA LEU A 310 8.57 4.93 -11.11
C LEU A 310 7.17 4.53 -10.61
N ALA A 311 7.07 4.04 -9.37
CA ALA A 311 5.80 3.75 -8.72
C ALA A 311 4.92 5.01 -8.66
N GLU A 312 5.49 6.14 -8.25
CA GLU A 312 4.81 7.44 -8.17
C GLU A 312 4.32 7.94 -9.52
N ARG A 313 5.18 7.89 -10.54
CA ARG A 313 4.80 8.28 -11.91
C ARG A 313 3.67 7.43 -12.47
N SER A 314 3.58 6.19 -12.01
CA SER A 314 2.54 5.24 -12.40
C SER A 314 1.28 5.34 -11.53
N ASN A 315 1.27 6.23 -10.52
CA ASN A 315 0.21 6.42 -9.54
C ASN A 315 -0.06 5.19 -8.66
N PHE A 316 0.97 4.41 -8.35
CA PHE A 316 0.84 3.38 -7.32
C PHE A 316 0.70 4.03 -5.94
N TRP A 317 -0.20 3.48 -5.14
CA TRP A 317 -0.20 3.73 -3.71
C TRP A 317 1.03 3.05 -3.11
N ILE A 318 1.84 3.80 -2.36
CA ILE A 318 2.99 3.31 -1.61
C ILE A 318 2.57 3.27 -0.14
N ALA A 319 2.69 2.11 0.49
CA ALA A 319 2.22 1.86 1.85
C ALA A 319 3.25 1.09 2.69
N THR A 320 3.14 1.23 4.01
CA THR A 320 3.71 0.26 4.96
C THR A 320 2.96 -1.08 4.86
N GLN A 321 3.59 -2.16 5.32
CA GLN A 321 2.97 -3.48 5.46
C GLN A 321 1.70 -3.44 6.32
N ARG A 322 1.72 -2.72 7.44
CA ARG A 322 0.53 -2.52 8.27
C ARG A 322 -0.59 -1.84 7.51
N GLU A 323 -0.30 -0.75 6.79
CA GLU A 323 -1.31 -0.03 6.01
C GLU A 323 -1.90 -0.91 4.91
N LEU A 324 -1.07 -1.69 4.21
CA LEU A 324 -1.52 -2.63 3.20
C LEU A 324 -2.43 -3.72 3.80
N TYR A 325 -1.96 -4.43 4.83
CA TYR A 325 -2.72 -5.51 5.47
C TYR A 325 -4.02 -5.00 6.09
N GLN A 326 -3.97 -3.81 6.70
CA GLN A 326 -5.18 -3.17 7.19
C GLN A 326 -6.13 -2.82 6.04
N ARG A 327 -5.63 -2.26 4.93
CA ARG A 327 -6.45 -1.87 3.77
C ARG A 327 -7.16 -3.06 3.15
N MET A 328 -6.48 -4.18 2.99
CA MET A 328 -7.11 -5.38 2.44
C MET A 328 -8.15 -5.95 3.41
N ALA A 329 -7.84 -6.01 4.70
CA ALA A 329 -8.82 -6.39 5.72
C ALA A 329 -10.03 -5.43 5.76
N ASP A 330 -9.85 -4.15 5.44
CA ASP A 330 -10.94 -3.19 5.27
C ASP A 330 -11.80 -3.56 4.06
N TYR A 331 -11.21 -3.84 2.90
CA TYR A 331 -11.94 -4.24 1.70
C TYR A 331 -12.72 -5.53 1.89
N GLU A 332 -12.10 -6.56 2.48
CA GLU A 332 -12.77 -7.84 2.76
C GLU A 332 -13.95 -7.70 3.72
N ALA A 333 -13.86 -6.77 4.67
CA ALA A 333 -14.89 -6.56 5.67
C ALA A 333 -16.07 -5.73 5.16
N LEU A 334 -15.91 -4.99 4.06
CA LEU A 334 -16.97 -4.18 3.49
C LEU A 334 -17.98 -5.02 2.72
N VAL A 335 -19.25 -4.63 2.81
CA VAL A 335 -20.33 -5.22 2.00
C VAL A 335 -20.74 -4.22 0.93
N PHE A 336 -20.65 -4.65 -0.32
CA PHE A 336 -21.08 -3.88 -1.48
C PHE A 336 -22.43 -4.37 -2.00
N GLN A 337 -23.40 -3.48 -2.12
CA GLN A 337 -24.65 -3.74 -2.82
C GLN A 337 -24.71 -2.87 -4.08
N VAL A 338 -24.75 -3.52 -5.24
CA VAL A 338 -24.81 -2.86 -6.53
C VAL A 338 -26.23 -2.94 -7.08
N ARG A 339 -26.80 -1.79 -7.45
CA ARG A 339 -28.15 -1.66 -8.02
C ARG A 339 -28.09 -0.86 -9.31
N HIS A 340 -29.19 -0.93 -10.08
CA HIS A 340 -29.36 -0.18 -11.34
C HIS A 340 -28.16 -0.35 -12.29
N GLY A 341 -27.64 -1.57 -12.36
CA GLY A 341 -26.50 -1.92 -13.22
C GLY A 341 -25.19 -1.23 -12.84
N GLY A 342 -24.98 -0.79 -11.60
CA GLY A 342 -23.76 -0.07 -11.20
C GLY A 342 -23.96 1.42 -10.92
N ARG A 343 -25.15 1.96 -11.21
CA ARG A 343 -25.47 3.37 -11.01
C ARG A 343 -25.76 3.75 -9.56
N GLU A 344 -26.05 2.75 -8.74
CA GLU A 344 -26.17 2.93 -7.30
C GLU A 344 -25.33 1.86 -6.61
N VAL A 345 -24.42 2.28 -5.74
CA VAL A 345 -23.52 1.41 -4.97
C VAL A 345 -23.65 1.77 -3.50
N THR A 346 -24.22 0.87 -2.71
CA THR A 346 -24.21 0.99 -1.24
C THR A 346 -23.02 0.23 -0.69
N VAL A 347 -22.19 0.94 0.08
CA VAL A 347 -21.02 0.40 0.77
C VAL A 347 -21.31 0.42 2.26
N ALA A 348 -21.33 -0.75 2.89
CA ALA A 348 -21.62 -0.91 4.31
C ALA A 348 -20.39 -1.42 5.06
N ASN A 349 -20.14 -0.84 6.23
CA ASN A 349 -19.15 -1.29 7.20
C ASN A 349 -19.89 -2.02 8.34
N PRO A 350 -19.96 -3.36 8.32
CA PRO A 350 -20.58 -4.15 9.39
C PRO A 350 -19.67 -4.34 10.61
N THR A 351 -18.45 -3.83 10.57
CA THR A 351 -17.45 -4.07 11.63
C THR A 351 -17.64 -3.13 12.81
N ALA A 352 -16.96 -3.47 13.92
CA ALA A 352 -16.90 -2.64 15.12
C ALA A 352 -15.88 -1.48 15.02
N ARG A 353 -15.14 -1.35 13.92
CA ARG A 353 -14.07 -0.36 13.74
C ARG A 353 -14.39 0.62 12.61
N ARG A 354 -13.79 1.81 12.68
CA ARG A 354 -13.84 2.77 11.56
C ARG A 354 -13.02 2.23 10.40
N ILE A 355 -13.56 2.34 9.19
CA ILE A 355 -12.82 2.11 7.95
C ILE A 355 -12.48 3.49 7.38
N ALA A 356 -11.17 3.77 7.25
CA ALA A 356 -10.68 5.02 6.69
C ALA A 356 -11.04 5.11 5.20
N GLY A 357 -11.04 6.33 4.63
CA GLY A 357 -11.50 6.57 3.25
C GLY A 357 -10.91 5.58 2.24
N MET A 358 -11.77 5.04 1.38
CA MET A 358 -11.42 4.04 0.35
C MET A 358 -11.70 4.58 -1.04
N VAL A 359 -11.39 3.80 -2.06
CA VAL A 359 -11.66 4.18 -3.44
C VAL A 359 -12.38 3.04 -4.13
N VAL A 360 -13.41 3.37 -4.91
CA VAL A 360 -14.09 2.42 -5.79
C VAL A 360 -13.89 2.85 -7.24
N GLU A 361 -13.59 1.88 -8.10
CA GLU A 361 -13.59 2.12 -9.54
C GLU A 361 -15.03 2.00 -10.07
N GLN A 362 -15.47 3.03 -10.79
CA GLN A 362 -16.70 2.99 -11.56
C GLN A 362 -16.38 2.75 -13.03
N ARG A 363 -16.76 1.57 -13.53
CA ARG A 363 -16.51 1.15 -14.94
C ARG A 363 -17.51 1.77 -15.93
N GLN A 364 -18.64 2.27 -15.46
CA GLN A 364 -19.60 2.97 -16.32
C GLN A 364 -19.32 4.46 -16.38
N PRO A 365 -19.43 5.12 -17.55
CA PRO A 365 -19.29 6.57 -17.65
C PRO A 365 -20.29 7.31 -16.77
N PHE A 366 -19.84 8.31 -16.03
CA PHE A 366 -20.68 9.19 -15.18
C PHE A 366 -20.17 10.63 -15.25
N GLY A 367 -21.07 11.60 -15.05
CA GLY A 367 -20.76 13.03 -14.97
C GLY A 367 -20.66 13.55 -13.54
N SER A 368 -21.35 12.91 -12.59
CA SER A 368 -21.33 13.25 -11.17
C SER A 368 -21.64 12.05 -10.29
N VAL A 369 -21.26 12.15 -9.01
CA VAL A 369 -21.50 11.13 -7.99
C VAL A 369 -22.01 11.76 -6.71
N TRP A 370 -23.03 11.18 -6.11
CA TRP A 370 -23.79 11.79 -5.01
C TRP A 370 -23.92 10.88 -3.81
N THR A 371 -23.92 11.48 -2.62
CA THR A 371 -24.30 10.87 -1.34
C THR A 371 -25.44 11.67 -0.72
N GLY A 372 -26.66 11.15 -0.83
CA GLY A 372 -27.84 11.90 -0.41
C GLY A 372 -28.02 13.17 -1.27
N ALA A 373 -27.93 14.34 -0.64
CA ALA A 373 -28.06 15.63 -1.32
C ALA A 373 -26.71 16.33 -1.60
N GLU A 374 -25.59 15.71 -1.22
CA GLU A 374 -24.25 16.24 -1.41
C GLU A 374 -23.57 15.53 -2.58
N GLU A 375 -22.83 16.27 -3.39
CA GLU A 375 -22.01 15.70 -4.45
C GLU A 375 -20.64 15.31 -3.89
N LEU A 376 -20.13 14.13 -4.24
CA LEU A 376 -18.73 13.77 -4.02
C LEU A 376 -17.85 14.38 -5.11
N VAL A 377 -16.86 15.17 -4.71
CA VAL A 377 -16.06 16.01 -5.62
C VAL A 377 -14.61 15.59 -5.76
N HIS A 378 -14.22 14.45 -5.17
CA HIS A 378 -12.90 13.84 -5.39
C HIS A 378 -13.05 12.60 -6.27
N VAL A 379 -12.73 12.77 -7.56
CA VAL A 379 -12.76 11.73 -8.59
C VAL A 379 -11.41 11.71 -9.31
N VAL A 380 -10.78 10.54 -9.35
CA VAL A 380 -9.44 10.34 -9.90
C VAL A 380 -9.55 9.56 -11.22
N LYS A 381 -8.80 10.00 -12.24
CA LYS A 381 -8.82 9.42 -13.60
C LYS A 381 -10.23 9.21 -14.17
N GLU A 382 -11.19 10.08 -13.83
CA GLU A 382 -12.58 10.04 -14.32
C GLU A 382 -13.35 8.74 -13.96
N ALA A 383 -12.82 7.90 -13.08
CA ALA A 383 -13.38 6.57 -12.77
C ALA A 383 -13.32 6.21 -11.29
N PHE A 384 -12.25 6.61 -10.59
CA PHE A 384 -12.01 6.23 -9.20
C PHE A 384 -12.63 7.26 -8.26
N VAL A 385 -13.60 6.84 -7.46
CA VAL A 385 -14.33 7.71 -6.53
C VAL A 385 -13.97 7.38 -5.10
N THR A 386 -13.65 8.41 -4.30
CA THR A 386 -13.42 8.21 -2.87
C THR A 386 -14.73 7.86 -2.16
N VAL A 387 -14.72 6.71 -1.47
CA VAL A 387 -15.73 6.35 -0.48
C VAL A 387 -15.38 7.07 0.82
N PRO A 388 -16.30 7.89 1.37
CA PRO A 388 -16.06 8.58 2.63
C PRO A 388 -15.77 7.61 3.78
N PRO A 389 -15.07 8.04 4.84
CA PRO A 389 -14.80 7.18 5.99
C PRO A 389 -16.10 6.64 6.59
N LEU A 390 -16.13 5.34 6.88
CA LEU A 390 -17.30 4.66 7.41
C LEU A 390 -17.11 4.35 8.89
N SER A 391 -17.97 4.93 9.73
CA SER A 391 -18.09 4.56 11.14
C SER A 391 -18.51 3.09 11.30
N PRO A 392 -18.29 2.48 12.48
CA PRO A 392 -18.82 1.15 12.79
C PRO A 392 -20.33 1.06 12.52
N ASN A 393 -20.78 -0.05 11.92
CA ASN A 393 -22.18 -0.33 11.60
C ASN A 393 -22.87 0.76 10.75
N SER A 394 -22.11 1.48 9.92
CA SER A 394 -22.62 2.53 9.04
C SER A 394 -22.58 2.11 7.57
N GLN A 395 -23.30 2.84 6.74
CA GLN A 395 -23.26 2.66 5.30
C GLN A 395 -23.38 3.99 4.58
N VAL A 396 -22.86 4.03 3.35
CA VAL A 396 -23.02 5.14 2.41
C VAL A 396 -23.57 4.60 1.11
N THR A 397 -24.44 5.37 0.45
CA THR A 397 -24.91 5.04 -0.90
C THR A 397 -24.39 6.09 -1.87
N LEU A 398 -23.64 5.61 -2.85
CA LEU A 398 -23.10 6.39 -3.97
C LEU A 398 -24.08 6.28 -5.14
N ARG A 399 -24.52 7.41 -5.67
CA ARG A 399 -25.36 7.49 -6.87
C ARG A 399 -24.57 8.12 -8.00
N PHE A 400 -24.37 7.38 -9.08
CA PHE A 400 -23.64 7.82 -10.25
C PHE A 400 -24.61 8.30 -11.33
N GLU A 401 -24.52 9.58 -11.66
CA GLU A 401 -25.42 10.23 -12.60
C GLU A 401 -24.67 10.59 -13.89
N ALA A 402 -25.38 10.60 -15.02
CA ALA A 402 -24.78 10.94 -16.31
C ALA A 402 -24.55 12.45 -16.45
N GLU A 403 -25.27 13.27 -15.69
CA GLU A 403 -25.16 14.73 -15.73
C GLU A 403 -23.87 15.19 -15.06
N THR A 404 -23.13 16.05 -15.76
CA THR A 404 -21.99 16.77 -15.22
C THR A 404 -22.49 18.02 -14.51
N VAL A 405 -22.07 18.22 -13.26
CA VAL A 405 -22.38 19.43 -12.50
C VAL A 405 -21.14 20.32 -12.33
N GLU A 406 -21.37 21.59 -12.01
CA GLU A 406 -20.35 22.64 -12.04
C GLU A 406 -19.64 22.88 -10.70
N ALA A 407 -19.81 22.00 -9.72
CA ALA A 407 -19.18 22.19 -8.41
C ALA A 407 -17.64 22.11 -8.52
N PRO A 408 -16.88 22.63 -7.54
CA PRO A 408 -15.44 22.45 -7.51
C PRO A 408 -15.04 20.97 -7.57
N LEU A 409 -13.85 20.67 -8.07
CA LEU A 409 -13.26 19.33 -8.04
C LEU A 409 -11.99 19.35 -7.20
N VAL A 410 -11.83 18.35 -6.35
CA VAL A 410 -10.58 18.14 -5.62
C VAL A 410 -9.71 17.26 -6.49
N ARG A 411 -8.49 17.70 -6.79
CA ARG A 411 -7.51 16.85 -7.46
C ARG A 411 -6.91 15.86 -6.50
N GLN A 412 -6.55 14.69 -7.03
CA GLN A 412 -5.62 13.81 -6.34
C GLN A 412 -4.33 14.60 -6.05
N PRO A 413 -3.92 14.71 -4.78
CA PRO A 413 -2.66 15.35 -4.43
C PRO A 413 -1.50 14.65 -5.12
N SER A 414 -0.56 15.42 -5.68
CA SER A 414 0.67 14.87 -6.26
C SER A 414 1.81 14.78 -5.24
N ASN A 415 1.52 14.95 -3.95
CA ASN A 415 2.48 14.91 -2.86
C ASN A 415 2.14 13.77 -1.89
N LYS A 416 3.18 13.17 -1.29
CA LYS A 416 3.07 11.97 -0.45
C LYS A 416 2.55 12.30 0.96
N GLY A 417 2.68 13.56 1.37
CA GLY A 417 2.27 14.00 2.69
C GLY A 417 0.79 14.31 2.83
N LEU A 418 -0.05 14.18 1.78
CA LEU A 418 -1.48 14.51 1.85
C LEU A 418 -2.34 13.49 1.10
N THR A 419 -3.35 12.95 1.79
CA THR A 419 -4.37 12.07 1.21
C THR A 419 -5.76 12.66 1.44
N VAL A 420 -6.60 12.68 0.42
CA VAL A 420 -8.02 13.08 0.55
C VAL A 420 -8.83 11.90 1.09
N LEU A 421 -9.50 12.09 2.22
CA LEU A 421 -10.33 11.07 2.88
C LEU A 421 -11.81 11.20 2.53
N ASP A 422 -12.31 12.43 2.42
CA ASP A 422 -13.68 12.76 2.03
C ASP A 422 -13.66 14.13 1.33
N ALA A 423 -14.48 14.31 0.30
CA ALA A 423 -14.62 15.61 -0.34
C ALA A 423 -16.01 15.75 -0.91
N ARG A 424 -16.78 16.70 -0.38
CA ARG A 424 -18.19 16.90 -0.72
C ARG A 424 -18.53 18.34 -0.99
N HIS A 425 -19.49 18.54 -1.89
CA HIS A 425 -20.12 19.81 -2.15
C HIS A 425 -21.61 19.76 -1.80
N ASP A 426 -22.08 20.68 -0.96
CA ASP A 426 -23.50 20.87 -0.68
C ASP A 426 -24.04 22.01 -1.56
N PRO A 427 -24.83 21.71 -2.60
CA PRO A 427 -25.35 22.73 -3.52
C PRO A 427 -26.33 23.71 -2.84
N ARG A 428 -26.89 23.37 -1.68
CA ARG A 428 -27.84 24.24 -0.96
C ARG A 428 -27.14 25.39 -0.25
N THR A 429 -25.94 25.13 0.26
CA THR A 429 -25.13 26.12 1.00
C THR A 429 -24.00 26.69 0.13
N GLY A 430 -23.62 25.99 -0.94
CA GLY A 430 -22.45 26.30 -1.75
C GLY A 430 -21.13 25.93 -1.06
N GLU A 431 -21.18 25.23 0.09
CA GLU A 431 -20.00 24.81 0.81
C GLU A 431 -19.39 23.55 0.17
N THR A 432 -18.07 23.58 0.01
CA THR A 432 -17.25 22.40 -0.30
C THR A 432 -16.44 22.03 0.94
N ARG A 433 -16.67 20.84 1.49
CA ARG A 433 -15.97 20.30 2.65
C ARG A 433 -15.02 19.20 2.21
N ILE A 434 -13.74 19.32 2.56
CA ILE A 434 -12.69 18.38 2.22
C ILE A 434 -12.03 17.92 3.51
N VAL A 435 -12.05 16.62 3.79
CA VAL A 435 -11.31 16.00 4.89
C VAL A 435 -10.05 15.39 4.30
N VAL A 436 -8.89 15.77 4.82
CA VAL A 436 -7.59 15.27 4.38
C VAL A 436 -6.81 14.70 5.55
N SER A 437 -5.99 13.69 5.30
CA SER A 437 -4.92 13.25 6.19
C SER A 437 -3.62 13.91 5.72
N VAL A 438 -2.94 14.65 6.58
CA VAL A 438 -1.77 15.46 6.19
C VAL A 438 -0.61 15.34 7.18
N CYS A 439 0.61 15.21 6.65
CA CYS A 439 1.88 15.24 7.37
C CYS A 439 2.74 16.37 6.82
N ARG A 440 3.31 17.19 7.71
CA ARG A 440 3.98 18.46 7.41
C ARG A 440 3.06 19.42 6.63
N ALA A 441 3.57 20.58 6.25
CA ALA A 441 2.80 21.50 5.40
C ALA A 441 2.76 20.99 3.96
N GLN A 442 1.55 20.73 3.43
CA GLN A 442 1.36 20.18 2.09
C GLN A 442 0.42 21.03 1.23
N PRO A 443 0.70 21.18 -0.07
CA PRO A 443 -0.20 21.87 -0.97
C PRO A 443 -1.44 21.01 -1.29
N LEU A 444 -2.60 21.66 -1.36
CA LEU A 444 -3.86 21.10 -1.82
C LEU A 444 -4.43 21.99 -2.94
N SER A 445 -4.78 21.38 -4.07
CA SER A 445 -5.32 22.07 -5.23
C SER A 445 -6.80 21.75 -5.42
N VAL A 446 -7.64 22.79 -5.49
CA VAL A 446 -9.08 22.67 -5.75
C VAL A 446 -9.43 23.36 -7.06
N GLU A 447 -9.92 22.59 -8.02
CA GLU A 447 -10.28 23.03 -9.37
C GLU A 447 -11.76 23.31 -9.53
N GLY A 448 -12.20 23.68 -10.75
CA GLY A 448 -13.61 23.96 -11.02
C GLY A 448 -14.08 25.27 -10.39
N VAL A 449 -13.13 26.17 -10.07
CA VAL A 449 -13.42 27.46 -9.45
C VAL A 449 -13.59 28.56 -10.48
N ASP A 450 -14.56 29.45 -10.23
CA ASP A 450 -14.73 30.70 -10.96
C ASP A 450 -13.46 31.56 -10.84
N PRO A 451 -12.75 31.89 -11.94
CA PRO A 451 -11.50 32.65 -11.92
C PRO A 451 -11.66 34.08 -11.40
N GLU A 452 -12.87 34.62 -11.44
CA GLU A 452 -13.18 35.94 -10.87
C GLU A 452 -13.73 35.83 -9.45
N GLY A 453 -13.94 34.63 -8.93
CA GLY A 453 -14.46 34.41 -7.59
C GLY A 453 -13.47 34.79 -6.47
N VAL A 454 -14.02 34.95 -5.27
CA VAL A 454 -13.27 34.92 -4.01
C VAL A 454 -13.87 33.85 -3.14
N TYR A 455 -13.02 33.08 -2.48
CA TYR A 455 -13.43 31.94 -1.68
C TYR A 455 -13.05 32.16 -0.23
N ARG A 456 -14.03 32.03 0.66
CA ARG A 456 -13.79 31.94 2.09
C ARG A 456 -13.34 30.52 2.40
N VAL A 457 -12.13 30.38 2.93
CA VAL A 457 -11.51 29.12 3.29
C VAL A 457 -11.31 29.08 4.79
N GLN A 458 -11.73 27.99 5.42
CA GLN A 458 -11.51 27.70 6.82
C GLN A 458 -10.88 26.31 6.95
N ILE A 459 -9.83 26.18 7.75
CA ILE A 459 -9.20 24.90 8.07
C ILE A 459 -9.46 24.63 9.56
N ASP A 460 -10.13 23.52 9.86
CA ASP A 460 -10.61 23.17 11.19
C ASP A 460 -11.36 24.33 11.87
N ASP A 461 -10.80 24.83 12.98
CA ASP A 461 -11.31 25.92 13.79
C ASP A 461 -10.51 27.22 13.61
N ASP A 462 -9.53 27.25 12.68
CA ASP A 462 -8.77 28.46 12.39
C ASP A 462 -9.68 29.57 11.85
N PRO A 463 -9.30 30.85 12.01
CA PRO A 463 -10.02 31.95 11.41
C PRO A 463 -10.12 31.80 9.89
N ALA A 464 -11.34 31.91 9.37
CA ALA A 464 -11.55 31.88 7.93
C ALA A 464 -10.82 33.04 7.24
N HIS A 465 -10.23 32.77 6.09
CA HIS A 465 -9.52 33.75 5.27
C HIS A 465 -9.98 33.70 3.82
N HIS A 466 -9.71 34.77 3.07
CA HIS A 466 -10.13 34.89 1.67
C HIS A 466 -9.00 34.48 0.73
N VAL A 467 -9.32 33.58 -0.19
CA VAL A 467 -8.41 33.07 -1.21
C VAL A 467 -8.95 33.42 -2.59
N VAL A 468 -8.07 33.92 -3.46
CA VAL A 468 -8.37 34.22 -4.86
C VAL A 468 -7.79 33.10 -5.73
N PRO A 469 -8.52 32.60 -6.73
CA PRO A 469 -8.02 31.58 -7.65
C PRO A 469 -6.74 32.00 -8.36
N ARG A 470 -5.85 31.02 -8.57
CA ARG A 470 -4.71 31.14 -9.47
C ARG A 470 -5.13 30.65 -10.85
N VAL A 471 -4.75 31.41 -11.87
CA VAL A 471 -4.92 31.03 -13.28
C VAL A 471 -3.53 30.84 -13.87
N THR A 472 -3.23 29.61 -14.28
CA THR A 472 -1.94 29.27 -14.91
C THR A 472 -2.17 28.74 -16.32
N ARG A 473 -1.21 29.04 -17.21
CA ARG A 473 -1.20 28.47 -18.56
C ARG A 473 -0.37 27.19 -18.57
N SER A 474 -0.86 26.14 -19.23
CA SER A 474 -0.14 24.87 -19.30
C SER A 474 1.14 25.02 -20.13
N ILE A 475 2.22 24.40 -19.68
CA ILE A 475 3.51 24.36 -20.41
C ILE A 475 3.33 23.69 -21.77
N SER A 476 2.41 22.72 -21.90
CA SER A 476 2.11 22.03 -23.16
C SER A 476 1.61 22.98 -24.26
N VAL A 477 0.85 24.02 -23.88
CA VAL A 477 0.41 25.08 -24.80
C VAL A 477 1.52 26.09 -25.10
N LEU A 478 2.43 26.35 -24.15
CA LEU A 478 3.65 27.12 -24.39
C LEU A 478 4.65 26.37 -25.29
N LEU A 479 4.62 25.04 -25.31
CA LEU A 479 5.47 24.15 -26.10
C LEU A 479 4.84 23.66 -27.42
N GLY A 480 3.63 24.14 -27.77
CA GLY A 480 3.04 23.96 -29.10
C GLY A 480 2.65 22.53 -29.50
N LYS A 481 2.37 21.62 -28.55
CA LYS A 481 1.81 20.30 -28.89
C LYS A 481 0.28 20.36 -28.89
N ASP A 482 -0.30 19.94 -30.02
CA ASP A 482 -1.65 20.26 -30.48
C ASP A 482 -2.80 20.05 -29.49
N ALA A 483 -3.73 21.01 -29.59
CA ALA A 483 -5.04 21.02 -29.00
C ALA A 483 -6.03 20.24 -29.89
N THR A 484 -6.45 19.07 -29.44
CA THR A 484 -7.68 18.41 -29.94
C THR A 484 -8.38 17.70 -28.79
N ARG A 485 -8.80 18.48 -27.78
CA ARG A 485 -9.94 18.10 -26.94
C ARG A 485 -11.06 19.09 -27.28
N ALA A 486 -12.23 18.58 -27.66
CA ALA A 486 -13.42 19.40 -27.85
C ALA A 486 -13.62 20.26 -26.59
N ALA A 487 -13.88 21.56 -26.78
CA ALA A 487 -14.10 22.47 -25.68
C ALA A 487 -15.39 22.06 -24.96
N ALA A 488 -15.25 21.31 -23.87
CA ALA A 488 -16.31 21.22 -22.89
C ALA A 488 -16.57 22.65 -22.38
N SER A 489 -17.83 23.02 -22.19
CA SER A 489 -18.23 24.30 -21.60
C SER A 489 -18.54 24.07 -20.13
N GLY A 490 -17.93 24.83 -19.22
CA GLY A 490 -18.15 24.72 -17.77
C GLY A 490 -16.97 25.23 -16.95
N ARG A 491 -17.13 25.40 -15.63
CA ARG A 491 -16.03 25.61 -14.67
C ARG A 491 -15.16 24.37 -14.54
N ARG A 492 -15.76 23.18 -14.54
CA ARG A 492 -15.03 21.89 -14.56
C ARG A 492 -14.38 21.59 -15.89
N ALA A 493 -14.84 22.22 -16.96
CA ALA A 493 -14.22 22.08 -18.26
C ALA A 493 -12.86 22.79 -18.25
N SER A 494 -11.77 22.02 -18.33
CA SER A 494 -10.45 22.57 -18.58
C SER A 494 -10.45 23.23 -19.97
N SER A 495 -10.43 24.56 -20.03
CA SER A 495 -10.07 25.25 -21.28
C SER A 495 -8.69 24.73 -21.71
N PRO A 496 -8.50 24.30 -22.98
CA PRO A 496 -7.20 23.81 -23.44
C PRO A 496 -6.11 24.85 -23.14
N GLY A 497 -5.18 24.51 -22.24
CA GLY A 497 -4.08 25.38 -21.88
C GLY A 497 -4.27 26.32 -20.69
N GLU A 498 -5.42 26.33 -20.02
CA GLU A 498 -5.62 27.11 -18.79
C GLU A 498 -6.10 26.23 -17.64
N MET A 499 -5.40 26.29 -16.50
CA MET A 499 -5.85 25.67 -15.25
C MET A 499 -6.23 26.76 -14.25
N ARG A 500 -7.35 26.54 -13.55
CA ARG A 500 -7.93 27.46 -12.58
C ARG A 500 -8.14 26.71 -11.28
N PHE A 501 -7.44 27.13 -10.23
CA PHE A 501 -7.47 26.42 -8.96
C PHE A 501 -7.26 27.34 -7.77
N LEU A 502 -7.80 26.92 -6.62
CA LEU A 502 -7.35 27.40 -5.32
C LEU A 502 -6.09 26.64 -4.94
N ASP A 503 -5.08 27.38 -4.53
CA ASP A 503 -3.81 26.85 -4.06
C ASP A 503 -3.79 27.03 -2.54
N LEU A 504 -4.00 25.93 -1.82
CA LEU A 504 -4.13 25.92 -0.37
C LEU A 504 -2.90 25.24 0.23
N LEU A 505 -2.40 25.76 1.34
CA LEU A 505 -1.38 25.10 2.14
C LEU A 505 -2.04 24.54 3.39
N ILE A 506 -2.05 23.22 3.52
CA ILE A 506 -2.65 22.54 4.67
C ILE A 506 -1.55 22.15 5.65
N ALA A 507 -1.64 22.63 6.89
CA ALA A 507 -0.67 22.34 7.93
C ALA A 507 -0.94 20.98 8.60
N GLY A 508 0.01 20.06 8.46
CA GLY A 508 0.10 18.82 9.25
C GLY A 508 1.10 18.94 10.41
N GLU A 509 1.34 17.82 11.09
CA GLU A 509 2.40 17.70 12.10
C GLU A 509 3.70 17.21 11.47
N GLU A 510 4.85 17.48 12.09
CA GLU A 510 6.17 17.22 11.50
C GLU A 510 6.42 15.73 11.20
N ASP A 511 5.99 14.88 12.12
CA ASP A 511 6.28 13.44 12.11
C ASP A 511 5.03 12.57 12.00
N ARG A 512 3.83 13.17 11.97
CA ARG A 512 2.58 12.42 12.03
C ARG A 512 1.55 12.93 11.05
N PHE A 513 0.84 11.99 10.44
CA PHE A 513 -0.37 12.28 9.69
C PHE A 513 -1.52 12.63 10.64
N VAL A 514 -2.19 13.74 10.36
CA VAL A 514 -3.33 14.23 11.13
C VAL A 514 -4.49 14.56 10.19
N GLU A 515 -5.72 14.30 10.64
CA GLU A 515 -6.90 14.71 9.89
C GLU A 515 -7.11 16.23 10.01
N ARG A 516 -7.43 16.87 8.88
CA ARG A 516 -7.79 18.29 8.77
C ARG A 516 -9.06 18.41 7.94
N THR A 517 -9.94 19.32 8.33
CA THR A 517 -11.18 19.65 7.61
C THR A 517 -11.06 21.02 6.99
N VAL A 518 -11.08 21.08 5.66
CA VAL A 518 -11.11 22.31 4.88
C VAL A 518 -12.55 22.60 4.47
N ARG A 519 -13.06 23.80 4.78
CA ARG A 519 -14.37 24.30 4.33
C ARG A 519 -14.16 25.47 3.39
N ILE A 520 -14.80 25.42 2.22
CA ILE A 520 -14.64 26.41 1.15
C ILE A 520 -16.03 26.89 0.72
N THR A 521 -16.26 28.20 0.72
CA THR A 521 -17.50 28.80 0.21
C THR A 521 -17.16 29.96 -0.72
N GLN A 522 -17.77 30.01 -1.90
CA GLN A 522 -17.64 31.17 -2.80
C GLN A 522 -18.39 32.37 -2.18
N LEU A 523 -17.74 33.54 -2.12
CA LEU A 523 -18.39 34.78 -1.68
C LEU A 523 -19.37 35.30 -2.73
N PRO A 524 -20.46 35.95 -2.32
CA PRO A 524 -21.34 36.68 -3.23
C PRO A 524 -20.56 37.75 -4.03
N PRO A 525 -20.94 38.05 -5.29
CA PRO A 525 -20.20 38.99 -6.15
C PRO A 525 -19.91 40.36 -5.51
N ALA A 526 -20.88 40.91 -4.76
CA ALA A 526 -20.75 42.21 -4.09
C ALA A 526 -19.66 42.23 -3.00
N GLU A 527 -19.49 41.12 -2.28
CA GLU A 527 -18.44 40.98 -1.25
C GLU A 527 -17.08 40.61 -1.87
N ALA A 528 -17.11 39.86 -2.96
CA ALA A 528 -15.92 39.39 -3.68
C ALA A 528 -15.09 40.53 -4.28
N GLU A 529 -15.71 41.65 -4.69
CA GLU A 529 -14.97 42.82 -5.20
C GLU A 529 -14.11 43.47 -4.11
N GLY A 530 -14.69 43.73 -2.93
CA GLY A 530 -13.98 44.32 -1.80
C GLY A 530 -12.85 43.42 -1.31
N ALA A 531 -13.10 42.11 -1.20
CA ALA A 531 -12.08 41.14 -0.83
C ALA A 531 -10.95 41.03 -1.87
N ARG A 532 -11.25 41.07 -3.17
CA ARG A 532 -10.23 41.11 -4.24
C ARG A 532 -9.34 42.35 -4.13
N ALA A 533 -9.93 43.52 -3.88
CA ALA A 533 -9.17 44.75 -3.70
C ALA A 533 -8.22 44.66 -2.50
N ALA A 534 -8.69 44.11 -1.38
CA ALA A 534 -7.87 43.88 -0.19
C ALA A 534 -6.72 42.90 -0.44
N SER A 535 -6.97 41.75 -1.10
CA SER A 535 -5.91 40.79 -1.45
C SER A 535 -4.87 41.37 -2.41
N ARG A 536 -5.28 42.19 -3.39
CA ARG A 536 -4.34 42.90 -4.28
C ARG A 536 -3.49 43.91 -3.52
N ALA A 537 -4.08 44.64 -2.57
CA ALA A 537 -3.35 45.60 -1.74
C ALA A 537 -2.36 44.93 -0.78
N ALA A 538 -2.68 43.73 -0.29
CA ALA A 538 -1.80 42.94 0.58
C ALA A 538 -0.66 42.23 -0.16
N THR A 539 -0.75 42.08 -1.49
CA THR A 539 0.33 41.49 -2.29
C THR A 539 1.43 42.54 -2.48
N PRO A 540 2.66 42.34 -1.97
CA PRO A 540 3.73 43.31 -2.15
C PRO A 540 3.99 43.55 -3.64
N ALA A 541 4.17 44.83 -4.02
CA ALA A 541 4.49 45.19 -5.39
C ALA A 541 5.69 44.38 -5.86
N ARG A 542 5.57 43.67 -6.99
CA ARG A 542 6.67 42.92 -7.60
C ARG A 542 7.87 43.86 -7.80
N THR A 543 8.84 43.80 -6.89
CA THR A 543 10.19 44.33 -7.14
C THR A 543 10.82 43.41 -8.18
N GLY A 544 11.02 43.94 -9.37
CA GLY A 544 11.45 43.17 -10.53
C GLY A 544 12.78 42.44 -10.32
N ARG A 545 12.86 41.28 -10.99
CA ARG A 545 14.04 40.44 -11.27
C ARG A 545 14.75 39.77 -10.09
N VAL A 546 14.73 38.45 -10.12
CA VAL A 546 15.91 37.63 -9.80
C VAL A 546 16.22 36.80 -11.04
N THR A 547 17.46 36.90 -11.48
CA THR A 547 18.12 36.27 -12.63
C THR A 547 18.20 34.76 -12.54
#